data_AF-L8WS64-F1
#
_entry.id   AF-L8WS64-F1
#
_cell.length_a   1.000
_cell.length_b   1.000
_cell.length_c   1.000
_cell.angle_alpha   90.00
_cell.angle_beta   90.00
_cell.angle_gamma   90.00
#
_symmetry.space_group_name_H-M   'P 1'
#
loop_
_entity.id
_entity.type
_entity.pdbx_description
1 polymer ?
#
loop_
_entity_poly.entity_id
_entity_poly.type
_entity_poly.pdbx_seq_one_letter_code
_entity_poly.pdbx_strand_id
1 'polypeptide(L)'
;MDVINMISKVPGLPDAPVTQPDREYQSGANYFCNGPHVHEYIQEMNQEVLSRMYALSVGLRSTDRQIGYPNYFTVGESPLTHDPRDLLLYVLPERKELQMMFQFELADVDGTYHPLIPRNPRLSEIKSVINKWQTFMFNNGGWNSLYMENHDQARSVSRLLGFGISDDKKTFDYGLYEEDLKKFWEAGAKLLAILHTTQGGTVFIYQGEEIGATNVPREWGIEEYKDIATINFYNEELQLRKGAGTDEPNMSDIMDGINRKARDNARVPMQWDDSSHAGFTSGKPWMRVNDNYKQINAKSQIDDERSIFSFWKKMIAVRKEYPLLVSFSPSEALYLLTGSI
;
A
#
# COMPACT_ATOMS: atom_id res chain seq x y z
N MET A 1 13.01 -3.04 2.97
CA MET A 1 13.54 -3.21 4.34
C MET A 1 12.38 -2.96 5.27
N ASP A 2 11.92 -4.03 5.90
CA ASP A 2 10.72 -4.06 6.75
C ASP A 2 10.88 -3.13 7.95
N VAL A 3 9.89 -2.28 8.19
CA VAL A 3 9.82 -1.29 9.29
C VAL A 3 11.15 -0.63 9.68
N ILE A 4 11.98 -0.27 8.69
CA ILE A 4 13.38 0.12 8.91
C ILE A 4 13.52 1.41 9.72
N ASN A 5 12.51 2.27 9.71
CA ASN A 5 12.48 3.47 10.55
C ASN A 5 12.34 3.15 12.04
N MET A 6 12.08 1.90 12.43
CA MET A 6 11.86 1.50 13.82
C MET A 6 13.09 0.89 14.49
N ILE A 7 14.25 0.80 13.82
CA ILE A 7 15.41 0.06 14.35
C ILE A 7 16.12 0.74 15.54
N SER A 8 15.92 2.04 15.73
CA SER A 8 16.52 2.81 16.83
C SER A 8 15.48 3.16 17.89
N LYS A 9 15.77 2.85 19.16
CA LYS A 9 14.86 3.11 20.29
C LYS A 9 15.44 4.19 21.19
N VAL A 10 14.58 5.02 21.77
CA VAL A 10 14.97 5.98 22.81
C VAL A 10 15.49 5.22 24.04
N PRO A 11 16.68 5.59 24.58
CA PRO A 11 17.24 4.94 25.76
C PRO A 11 16.27 4.94 26.95
N GLY A 12 16.25 3.82 27.68
CA GLY A 12 15.40 3.64 28.87
C GLY A 12 13.97 3.17 28.58
N LEU A 13 13.54 3.13 27.30
CA LEU A 13 12.21 2.66 26.89
C LEU A 13 11.08 3.31 27.71
N PRO A 14 10.97 4.65 27.69
CA PRO A 14 10.04 5.37 28.56
C PRO A 14 8.58 5.05 28.26
N ASP A 15 7.72 5.20 29.27
CA ASP A 15 6.28 5.07 29.12
C ASP A 15 5.72 6.08 28.12
N ALA A 16 4.83 5.60 27.25
CA ALA A 16 4.11 6.43 26.28
C ALA A 16 3.09 7.34 26.97
N PRO A 17 2.89 8.58 26.47
CA PRO A 17 1.81 9.43 26.96
C PRO A 17 0.45 8.75 26.81
N VAL A 18 -0.40 8.90 27.84
CA VAL A 18 -1.79 8.40 27.79
C VAL A 18 -2.60 9.27 26.83
N THR A 19 -2.96 8.70 25.68
CA THR A 19 -3.78 9.36 24.64
C THR A 19 -5.14 8.69 24.46
N GLN A 20 -5.28 7.43 24.87
CA GLN A 20 -6.52 6.66 24.88
C GLN A 20 -6.79 6.17 26.31
N PRO A 21 -7.50 6.95 27.15
CA PRO A 21 -7.67 6.64 28.57
C PRO A 21 -8.41 5.32 28.87
N ASP A 22 -9.14 4.80 27.89
CA ASP A 22 -9.89 3.54 27.92
C ASP A 22 -9.05 2.32 27.52
N ARG A 23 -7.78 2.50 27.15
CA ARG A 23 -6.87 1.45 26.72
C ARG A 23 -5.69 1.31 27.68
N GLU A 24 -5.35 0.07 28.04
CA GLU A 24 -4.19 -0.23 28.89
C GLU A 24 -2.87 0.15 28.21
N TYR A 25 -2.71 -0.24 26.94
CA TYR A 25 -1.49 0.04 26.17
C TYR A 25 -1.65 1.28 25.29
N GLN A 26 -0.59 2.08 25.22
CA GLN A 26 -0.53 3.33 24.47
C GLN A 26 0.51 3.23 23.36
N SER A 27 0.36 4.03 22.30
CA SER A 27 1.33 4.05 21.20
C SER A 27 2.67 4.64 21.65
N GLY A 28 3.73 3.84 21.57
CA GLY A 28 5.11 4.27 21.82
C GLY A 28 5.83 4.84 20.59
N ALA A 29 5.11 5.14 19.50
CA ALA A 29 5.71 5.46 18.19
C ALA A 29 6.77 6.57 18.27
N ASN A 30 6.54 7.59 19.08
CA ASN A 30 7.47 8.71 19.29
C ASN A 30 8.84 8.30 19.89
N TYR A 31 8.95 7.08 20.42
CA TYR A 31 10.16 6.56 21.05
C TYR A 31 10.89 5.50 20.23
N PHE A 32 10.33 5.05 19.10
CA PHE A 32 10.98 4.05 18.25
C PHE A 32 10.93 4.37 16.76
N CYS A 33 9.94 5.13 16.28
CA CYS A 33 9.90 5.59 14.89
C CYS A 33 10.89 6.74 14.71
N ASN A 34 11.76 6.62 13.71
CA ASN A 34 12.82 7.59 13.43
C ASN A 34 13.70 7.87 14.66
N GLY A 35 14.01 6.83 15.44
CA GLY A 35 14.75 6.96 16.70
C GLY A 35 16.15 7.56 16.56
N PRO A 36 16.80 7.91 17.67
CA PRO A 36 17.96 8.82 17.72
C PRO A 36 19.18 8.39 16.89
N HIS A 37 19.34 7.08 16.66
CA HIS A 37 20.46 6.49 15.92
C HIS A 37 20.03 5.86 14.59
N VAL A 38 18.80 6.09 14.11
CA VAL A 38 18.28 5.40 12.92
C VAL A 38 19.14 5.66 11.68
N HIS A 39 19.50 6.92 11.45
CA HIS A 39 20.34 7.31 10.31
C HIS A 39 21.78 6.82 10.47
N GLU A 40 22.32 6.80 11.69
CA GLU A 40 23.64 6.23 11.98
C GLU A 40 23.69 4.75 11.58
N TYR A 41 22.72 3.96 12.01
CA TYR A 41 22.65 2.53 11.70
C TYR A 41 22.48 2.24 10.21
N ILE A 42 21.69 3.06 9.50
CA ILE A 42 21.49 2.89 8.06
C ILE A 42 22.75 3.29 7.28
N GLN A 43 23.44 4.34 7.71
CA GLN A 43 24.73 4.73 7.13
C GLN A 43 25.80 3.68 7.38
N GLU A 44 25.84 3.07 8.58
CA GLU A 44 26.70 1.93 8.88
C GLU A 44 26.37 0.74 7.96
N MET A 45 25.09 0.37 7.82
CA MET A 45 24.65 -0.68 6.89
C MET A 45 25.09 -0.40 5.45
N ASN A 46 25.05 0.87 5.02
CA ASN A 46 25.53 1.26 3.71
C ASN A 46 27.05 1.06 3.56
N GLN A 47 27.83 1.52 4.54
CA GLN A 47 29.30 1.43 4.54
C GLN A 47 29.79 -0.03 4.59
N GLU A 48 29.12 -0.85 5.41
CA GLU A 48 29.55 -2.22 5.65
C GLU A 48 29.03 -3.21 4.59
N VAL A 49 27.87 -2.95 3.98
CA VAL A 49 27.21 -3.90 3.09
C VAL A 49 26.88 -3.28 1.73
N LEU A 50 25.98 -2.29 1.68
CA LEU A 50 25.36 -1.86 0.42
C LEU A 50 26.42 -1.30 -0.55
N SER A 51 27.24 -0.37 -0.11
CA SER A 51 28.30 0.23 -0.94
C SER A 51 29.35 -0.79 -1.42
N ARG A 52 29.61 -1.85 -0.65
CA ARG A 52 30.51 -2.94 -1.06
C ARG A 52 29.88 -3.81 -2.15
N MET A 53 28.59 -4.11 -2.02
CA MET A 53 27.83 -4.80 -3.07
C MET A 53 27.79 -3.98 -4.36
N TYR A 54 27.68 -2.65 -4.26
CA TYR A 54 27.79 -1.77 -5.42
C TYR A 54 29.13 -1.96 -6.12
N ALA A 55 30.25 -1.81 -5.40
CA ALA A 55 31.59 -1.96 -5.96
C ALA A 55 31.80 -3.33 -6.65
N LEU A 56 31.29 -4.41 -6.07
CA LEU A 56 31.32 -5.75 -6.67
C LEU A 56 30.44 -5.85 -7.93
N SER A 57 29.25 -5.24 -7.92
CA SER A 57 28.27 -5.34 -9.01
C SER A 57 28.72 -4.65 -10.30
N VAL A 58 29.57 -3.63 -10.21
CA VAL A 58 30.10 -2.89 -11.37
C VAL A 58 31.54 -3.31 -11.74
N GLY A 59 32.06 -4.40 -11.15
CA GLY A 59 33.39 -4.94 -11.49
C GLY A 59 34.56 -4.00 -11.16
N LEU A 60 34.32 -2.98 -10.32
CA LEU A 60 35.31 -1.96 -10.01
C LEU A 60 36.36 -2.50 -9.03
N ARG A 61 37.61 -2.60 -9.50
CA ARG A 61 38.79 -2.65 -8.63
C ARG A 61 39.11 -1.24 -8.14
N SER A 62 38.52 -0.85 -7.01
CA SER A 62 38.84 0.27 -6.09
C SER A 62 39.25 1.67 -6.61
N THR A 63 39.39 1.92 -7.92
CA THR A 63 40.02 3.16 -8.43
C THR A 63 39.37 3.80 -9.64
N ASP A 64 38.41 3.16 -10.32
CA ASP A 64 37.73 3.78 -11.46
C ASP A 64 36.42 4.45 -11.04
N ARG A 65 36.34 5.77 -11.24
CA ARG A 65 35.34 6.69 -10.68
C ARG A 65 34.18 6.97 -11.64
N GLN A 66 33.99 6.16 -12.68
CA GLN A 66 32.85 6.32 -13.58
C GLN A 66 31.66 5.51 -13.07
N ILE A 67 30.79 6.23 -12.36
CA ILE A 67 29.70 5.75 -11.51
C ILE A 67 28.53 5.27 -12.39
N GLY A 68 28.34 3.95 -12.49
CA GLY A 68 27.06 3.35 -12.92
C GLY A 68 26.05 3.28 -11.76
N TYR A 69 24.79 2.93 -11.98
CA TYR A 69 23.89 2.61 -10.87
C TYR A 69 24.14 1.18 -10.36
N PRO A 70 23.93 0.87 -9.06
CA PRO A 70 23.97 -0.51 -8.57
C PRO A 70 23.02 -1.41 -9.35
N ASN A 71 23.39 -2.67 -9.55
CA ASN A 71 22.48 -3.72 -10.03
C ASN A 71 21.45 -4.16 -8.96
N TYR A 72 21.24 -3.34 -7.93
CA TYR A 72 20.24 -3.52 -6.89
C TYR A 72 19.62 -2.15 -6.57
N PHE A 73 18.45 -2.17 -5.94
CA PHE A 73 17.88 -0.98 -5.34
C PHE A 73 17.50 -1.23 -3.88
N THR A 74 17.50 -0.19 -3.05
CA THR A 74 17.05 -0.24 -1.67
C THR A 74 15.77 0.57 -1.49
N VAL A 75 14.77 -0.10 -0.92
CA VAL A 75 13.52 0.53 -0.49
C VAL A 75 13.29 0.19 0.97
N GLY A 76 13.03 1.19 1.82
CA GLY A 76 12.61 0.99 3.19
C GLY A 76 11.11 1.17 3.37
N GLU A 77 10.57 0.62 4.44
CA GLU A 77 9.20 0.86 4.88
C GLU A 77 9.21 1.76 6.12
N SER A 78 8.36 2.79 6.12
CA SER A 78 8.27 3.74 7.23
C SER A 78 6.83 3.94 7.71
N PRO A 79 6.26 2.98 8.47
CA PRO A 79 4.98 3.19 9.11
C PRO A 79 5.05 4.40 10.06
N LEU A 80 3.89 5.01 10.32
CA LEU A 80 3.73 6.08 11.32
C LEU A 80 4.60 7.34 11.07
N THR A 81 5.16 7.49 9.87
CA THR A 81 5.92 8.69 9.46
C THR A 81 5.20 9.37 8.30
N HIS A 82 4.58 10.53 8.58
CA HIS A 82 3.76 11.28 7.60
C HIS A 82 4.37 12.62 7.21
N ASP A 83 5.45 13.05 7.86
CA ASP A 83 6.20 14.25 7.49
C ASP A 83 7.22 13.92 6.40
N PRO A 84 7.10 14.50 5.19
CA PRO A 84 8.08 14.28 4.14
C PRO A 84 9.51 14.69 4.50
N ARG A 85 9.69 15.63 5.44
CA ARG A 85 11.01 16.08 5.90
C ARG A 85 11.78 14.95 6.60
N ASP A 86 11.09 14.11 7.36
CA ASP A 86 11.70 12.97 8.05
C ASP A 86 12.14 11.91 7.04
N LEU A 87 11.28 11.58 6.07
CA LEU A 87 11.61 10.58 5.04
C LEU A 87 12.64 11.05 4.02
N LEU A 88 12.74 12.35 3.77
CA LEU A 88 13.73 12.92 2.87
C LEU A 88 15.15 12.52 3.28
N LEU A 89 15.46 12.53 4.58
CA LEU A 89 16.78 12.17 5.09
C LEU A 89 17.21 10.74 4.75
N TYR A 90 16.26 9.82 4.61
CA TYR A 90 16.54 8.44 4.22
C TYR A 90 16.89 8.28 2.74
N VAL A 91 16.42 9.19 1.87
CA VAL A 91 16.43 9.00 0.41
C VAL A 91 17.33 9.99 -0.34
N LEU A 92 17.86 11.00 0.36
CA LEU A 92 18.80 11.96 -0.22
C LEU A 92 20.09 11.25 -0.68
N PRO A 93 20.47 11.34 -1.97
CA PRO A 93 21.65 10.65 -2.49
C PRO A 93 22.95 10.96 -1.74
N GLU A 94 23.14 12.20 -1.29
CA GLU A 94 24.32 12.65 -0.56
C GLU A 94 24.47 12.00 0.82
N ARG A 95 23.38 11.53 1.41
CA ARG A 95 23.37 10.88 2.74
C ARG A 95 23.77 9.41 2.66
N LYS A 96 23.75 8.82 1.45
CA LYS A 96 24.14 7.42 1.21
C LYS A 96 23.40 6.45 2.12
N GLU A 97 22.11 6.66 2.30
CA GLU A 97 21.24 5.80 3.10
C GLU A 97 20.50 4.82 2.18
N LEU A 98 19.21 5.05 1.93
CA LEU A 98 18.35 4.25 1.05
C LEU A 98 18.04 5.02 -0.24
N GLN A 99 17.53 4.32 -1.27
CA GLN A 99 17.17 4.97 -2.54
C GLN A 99 15.71 5.42 -2.58
N MET A 100 14.83 4.81 -1.77
CA MET A 100 13.42 5.20 -1.65
C MET A 100 12.81 4.67 -0.33
N MET A 101 11.68 5.25 0.08
CA MET A 101 10.94 4.87 1.28
C MET A 101 9.44 4.79 0.98
N PHE A 102 8.78 3.71 1.40
CA PHE A 102 7.32 3.65 1.44
C PHE A 102 6.78 4.53 2.58
N GLN A 103 6.13 5.62 2.20
CA GLN A 103 5.29 6.42 3.09
C GLN A 103 3.91 5.78 3.24
N PHE A 104 3.29 5.89 4.42
CA PHE A 104 2.01 5.23 4.73
C PHE A 104 0.82 6.18 4.80
N GLU A 105 1.00 7.48 4.60
CA GLU A 105 -0.07 8.46 4.78
C GLU A 105 -1.24 8.24 3.81
N LEU A 106 -0.98 7.80 2.58
CA LEU A 106 -2.07 7.40 1.66
C LEU A 106 -2.76 6.13 2.15
N ALA A 107 -2.01 5.19 2.70
CA ALA A 107 -2.52 3.97 3.33
C ALA A 107 -3.20 4.22 4.69
N ASP A 108 -3.06 5.40 5.28
CA ASP A 108 -3.69 5.76 6.55
C ASP A 108 -4.87 6.73 6.34
N VAL A 109 -5.07 7.24 5.12
CA VAL A 109 -6.02 8.31 4.79
C VAL A 109 -7.48 7.96 5.13
N ASP A 110 -7.85 6.68 5.16
CA ASP A 110 -9.18 6.19 5.50
C ASP A 110 -9.22 5.47 6.86
N GLY A 111 -8.20 5.68 7.69
CA GLY A 111 -8.10 5.17 9.06
C GLY A 111 -8.54 6.19 10.11
N THR A 112 -8.80 5.70 11.32
CA THR A 112 -9.04 6.50 12.52
C THR A 112 -7.89 6.26 13.51
N TYR A 113 -8.19 6.01 14.78
CA TYR A 113 -7.18 5.67 15.79
C TYR A 113 -6.66 4.22 15.66
N HIS A 114 -7.45 3.34 15.04
CA HIS A 114 -7.05 1.97 14.72
C HIS A 114 -7.13 1.72 13.21
N PRO A 115 -6.16 1.03 12.57
CA PRO A 115 -6.17 0.78 11.13
C PRO A 115 -7.43 0.07 10.62
N LEU A 116 -8.02 -0.82 11.43
CA LEU A 116 -9.24 -1.56 11.09
C LEU A 116 -10.54 -0.84 11.44
N ILE A 117 -10.48 0.40 11.95
CA ILE A 117 -11.67 1.23 12.16
C ILE A 117 -11.71 2.28 11.05
N PRO A 118 -12.57 2.07 10.03
CA PRO A 118 -12.53 2.84 8.81
C PRO A 118 -13.23 4.19 8.96
N ARG A 119 -12.83 5.13 8.12
CA ARG A 119 -13.61 6.33 7.78
C ARG A 119 -13.65 6.51 6.27
N ASN A 120 -14.50 7.40 5.79
CA ASN A 120 -14.56 7.74 4.37
C ASN A 120 -13.76 9.02 4.11
N PRO A 121 -12.57 8.96 3.49
CA PRO A 121 -11.82 10.16 3.13
C PRO A 121 -12.51 10.89 1.99
N ARG A 122 -12.41 12.22 1.97
CA ARG A 122 -12.79 12.98 0.78
C ARG A 122 -11.74 12.81 -0.30
N LEU A 123 -12.15 12.88 -1.56
CA LEU A 123 -11.23 12.88 -2.70
C LEU A 123 -10.17 13.99 -2.60
N SER A 124 -10.51 15.14 -2.00
CA SER A 124 -9.55 16.22 -1.76
C SER A 124 -8.45 15.85 -0.77
N GLU A 125 -8.72 15.00 0.23
CA GLU A 125 -7.71 14.50 1.16
C GLU A 125 -6.73 13.58 0.44
N ILE A 126 -7.24 12.62 -0.35
CA ILE A 126 -6.41 11.72 -1.17
C ILE A 126 -5.52 12.52 -2.12
N LYS A 127 -6.09 13.48 -2.86
CA LYS A 127 -5.35 14.36 -3.77
C LYS A 127 -4.29 15.19 -3.04
N SER A 128 -4.61 15.68 -1.84
CA SER A 128 -3.68 16.47 -1.03
C SER A 128 -2.46 15.65 -0.60
N VAL A 129 -2.66 14.41 -0.15
CA VAL A 129 -1.56 13.51 0.22
C VAL A 129 -0.66 13.24 -0.99
N ILE A 130 -1.25 12.82 -2.12
CA ILE A 130 -0.48 12.55 -3.35
C ILE A 130 0.31 13.79 -3.79
N ASN A 131 -0.35 14.96 -3.86
CA ASN A 131 0.30 16.20 -4.30
C ASN A 131 1.41 16.64 -3.35
N LYS A 132 1.24 16.44 -2.04
CA LYS A 132 2.25 16.74 -1.02
C LYS A 132 3.53 15.94 -1.27
N TRP A 133 3.43 14.61 -1.36
CA TRP A 133 4.59 13.73 -1.56
C TRP A 133 5.26 13.94 -2.92
N GLN A 134 4.46 14.06 -3.99
CA GLN A 134 4.97 14.30 -5.34
C GLN A 134 5.76 15.62 -5.41
N THR A 135 5.18 16.72 -4.93
CA THR A 135 5.80 18.05 -5.00
C THR A 135 7.00 18.15 -4.06
N PHE A 136 6.86 17.70 -2.81
CA PHE A 136 7.91 17.84 -1.82
C PHE A 136 9.16 17.03 -2.18
N MET A 137 9.02 15.75 -2.52
CA MET A 137 10.18 14.91 -2.83
C MET A 137 10.91 15.43 -4.07
N PHE A 138 10.17 15.80 -5.12
CA PHE A 138 10.76 16.38 -6.32
C PHE A 138 11.56 17.65 -6.02
N ASN A 139 10.96 18.62 -5.32
CA ASN A 139 11.60 19.91 -5.04
C ASN A 139 12.82 19.82 -4.11
N ASN A 140 12.96 18.73 -3.36
CA ASN A 140 14.04 18.56 -2.39
C ASN A 140 15.01 17.42 -2.75
N GLY A 141 14.95 16.88 -3.97
CA GLY A 141 15.90 15.86 -4.45
C GLY A 141 15.66 14.44 -3.92
N GLY A 142 14.49 14.17 -3.35
CA GLY A 142 14.07 12.83 -2.93
C GLY A 142 13.45 12.01 -4.06
N TRP A 143 13.24 10.72 -3.81
CA TRP A 143 12.62 9.79 -4.76
C TRP A 143 11.45 9.03 -4.13
N ASN A 144 10.27 9.11 -4.77
CA ASN A 144 9.06 8.44 -4.28
C ASN A 144 9.07 6.94 -4.65
N SER A 145 8.59 6.09 -3.74
CA SER A 145 8.00 4.80 -4.08
C SER A 145 6.48 4.92 -4.12
N LEU A 146 5.90 4.46 -5.21
CA LEU A 146 4.47 4.55 -5.51
C LEU A 146 3.86 3.18 -5.33
N TYR A 147 2.84 3.10 -4.48
CA TYR A 147 2.04 1.89 -4.28
C TYR A 147 0.64 2.28 -3.85
N MET A 148 -0.33 1.43 -4.18
CA MET A 148 -1.69 1.48 -3.62
C MET A 148 -2.07 0.17 -2.94
N GLU A 149 -1.38 -0.92 -3.30
CA GLU A 149 -1.56 -2.24 -2.73
C GLU A 149 -0.21 -2.81 -2.29
N ASN A 150 -0.24 -3.62 -1.24
CA ASN A 150 0.81 -4.54 -0.83
C ASN A 150 0.14 -5.63 0.02
N HIS A 151 0.92 -6.55 0.58
CA HIS A 151 0.40 -7.61 1.43
C HIS A 151 -0.24 -7.18 2.77
N ASP A 152 -0.16 -5.90 3.14
CA ASP A 152 -0.74 -5.31 4.35
C ASP A 152 -1.86 -4.31 4.07
N GLN A 153 -2.22 -4.09 2.81
CA GLN A 153 -3.28 -3.14 2.43
C GLN A 153 -4.41 -3.87 1.70
N ALA A 154 -5.65 -3.52 1.99
CA ALA A 154 -6.80 -4.01 1.23
C ALA A 154 -6.75 -3.55 -0.25
N ARG A 155 -7.51 -4.23 -1.11
CA ARG A 155 -7.49 -4.00 -2.57
C ARG A 155 -7.95 -2.60 -2.91
N SER A 156 -7.21 -1.93 -3.77
CA SER A 156 -7.38 -0.50 -4.05
C SER A 156 -8.71 -0.20 -4.73
N VAL A 157 -9.17 -1.07 -5.65
CA VAL A 157 -10.49 -0.99 -6.29
C VAL A 157 -11.66 -1.10 -5.30
N SER A 158 -11.51 -1.90 -4.24
CA SER A 158 -12.53 -2.02 -3.19
C SER A 158 -12.47 -0.86 -2.23
N ARG A 159 -11.26 -0.55 -1.78
CA ARG A 159 -11.02 0.41 -0.71
C ARG A 159 -11.28 1.86 -1.14
N LEU A 160 -10.82 2.24 -2.33
CA LEU A 160 -10.90 3.62 -2.82
C LEU A 160 -12.16 3.89 -3.64
N LEU A 161 -12.71 2.86 -4.30
CA LEU A 161 -13.83 3.00 -5.23
C LEU A 161 -15.09 2.20 -4.84
N GLY A 162 -15.01 1.32 -3.84
CA GLY A 162 -16.16 0.58 -3.31
C GLY A 162 -16.48 -0.75 -4.04
N PHE A 163 -15.67 -1.21 -4.99
CA PHE A 163 -16.00 -2.42 -5.78
C PHE A 163 -15.78 -3.74 -5.02
N GLY A 164 -16.59 -4.76 -5.32
CA GLY A 164 -16.44 -6.10 -4.74
C GLY A 164 -16.86 -6.23 -3.27
N ILE A 165 -17.60 -5.24 -2.77
CA ILE A 165 -18.13 -5.21 -1.40
C ILE A 165 -19.59 -5.72 -1.42
N SER A 166 -19.80 -7.04 -1.62
CA SER A 166 -21.09 -7.77 -1.50
C SER A 166 -22.32 -7.20 -2.27
N ASP A 167 -23.38 -8.00 -2.37
CA ASP A 167 -24.62 -7.66 -3.10
C ASP A 167 -25.52 -6.63 -2.35
N ASP A 168 -25.23 -6.31 -1.08
CA ASP A 168 -25.96 -5.23 -0.38
C ASP A 168 -25.43 -3.87 -0.88
N LYS A 169 -26.20 -3.30 -1.82
CA LYS A 169 -26.03 -2.03 -2.56
C LYS A 169 -25.83 -0.75 -1.71
N LYS A 170 -25.41 -0.86 -0.45
CA LYS A 170 -25.43 0.22 0.55
C LYS A 170 -24.07 0.85 0.84
N THR A 171 -22.96 0.34 0.31
CA THR A 171 -21.69 1.06 0.35
C THR A 171 -21.31 1.52 -1.05
N PHE A 172 -21.62 2.79 -1.33
CA PHE A 172 -21.68 3.47 -2.63
C PHE A 172 -22.95 3.13 -3.44
N ASP A 173 -24.11 3.53 -2.89
CA ASP A 173 -25.40 3.49 -3.60
C ASP A 173 -25.39 4.46 -4.79
N TYR A 174 -24.88 3.99 -5.92
CA TYR A 174 -25.01 4.65 -7.23
C TYR A 174 -26.27 4.16 -7.98
N GLY A 175 -27.12 3.32 -7.37
CA GLY A 175 -28.31 2.76 -8.04
C GLY A 175 -28.00 1.91 -9.28
N LEU A 176 -26.84 1.26 -9.34
CA LEU A 176 -26.33 0.57 -10.54
C LEU A 176 -26.90 -0.86 -10.69
N TYR A 177 -27.11 -1.27 -11.93
CA TYR A 177 -27.40 -2.68 -12.29
C TYR A 177 -26.09 -3.50 -12.32
N GLU A 178 -26.18 -4.83 -12.22
CA GLU A 178 -25.00 -5.73 -12.22
C GLU A 178 -24.07 -5.51 -13.43
N GLU A 179 -24.63 -5.32 -14.63
CA GLU A 179 -23.85 -5.04 -15.84
C GLU A 179 -23.09 -3.71 -15.77
N ASP A 180 -23.65 -2.73 -15.06
CA ASP A 180 -22.99 -1.45 -14.84
C ASP A 180 -21.85 -1.61 -13.82
N LEU A 181 -22.06 -2.39 -12.76
CA LEU A 181 -21.01 -2.66 -11.75
C LEU A 181 -19.73 -3.23 -12.38
N LYS A 182 -19.84 -4.16 -13.33
CA LYS A 182 -18.67 -4.68 -14.06
C LYS A 182 -17.97 -3.60 -14.87
N LYS A 183 -18.72 -2.77 -15.61
CA LYS A 183 -18.14 -1.67 -16.42
C LYS A 183 -17.46 -0.62 -15.53
N PHE A 184 -18.08 -0.26 -14.41
CA PHE A 184 -17.54 0.69 -13.47
C PHE A 184 -16.31 0.14 -12.75
N TRP A 185 -16.30 -1.15 -12.38
CA TRP A 185 -15.12 -1.82 -11.83
C TRP A 185 -13.94 -1.77 -12.79
N GLU A 186 -14.16 -2.16 -14.06
CA GLU A 186 -13.10 -2.10 -15.08
C GLU A 186 -12.60 -0.66 -15.31
N ALA A 187 -13.52 0.31 -15.41
CA ALA A 187 -13.16 1.71 -15.60
C ALA A 187 -12.39 2.26 -14.38
N GLY A 188 -12.81 1.89 -13.17
CA GLY A 188 -12.19 2.28 -11.91
C GLY A 188 -10.79 1.70 -11.75
N ALA A 189 -10.61 0.41 -12.01
CA ALA A 189 -9.29 -0.23 -11.98
C ALA A 189 -8.33 0.42 -12.99
N LYS A 190 -8.81 0.72 -14.21
CA LYS A 190 -8.02 1.42 -15.23
C LYS A 190 -7.70 2.87 -14.83
N LEU A 191 -8.62 3.57 -14.17
CA LEU A 191 -8.38 4.90 -13.61
C LEU A 191 -7.27 4.88 -12.55
N LEU A 192 -7.29 3.89 -11.65
CA LEU A 192 -6.23 3.71 -10.66
C LEU A 192 -4.89 3.38 -11.34
N ALA A 193 -4.87 2.54 -12.37
CA ALA A 193 -3.66 2.26 -13.15
C ALA A 193 -3.09 3.52 -13.82
N ILE A 194 -3.94 4.40 -14.37
CA ILE A 194 -3.50 5.72 -14.89
C ILE A 194 -2.87 6.52 -13.75
N LEU A 195 -3.60 6.74 -12.65
CA LEU A 195 -3.12 7.50 -11.50
C LEU A 195 -1.77 6.98 -11.00
N HIS A 196 -1.60 5.65 -10.92
CA HIS A 196 -0.37 5.01 -10.43
C HIS A 196 0.80 5.26 -11.39
N THR A 197 0.58 5.04 -12.68
CA THR A 197 1.64 5.02 -13.70
C THR A 197 2.01 6.39 -14.26
N THR A 198 1.28 7.45 -13.92
CA THR A 198 1.58 8.83 -14.33
C THR A 198 2.18 9.70 -13.22
N GLN A 199 2.48 9.13 -12.04
CA GLN A 199 3.18 9.84 -10.96
C GLN A 199 4.71 9.68 -11.07
N GLY A 200 5.47 10.64 -10.55
CA GLY A 200 6.92 10.59 -10.46
C GLY A 200 7.40 9.65 -9.36
N GLY A 201 8.38 8.80 -9.66
CA GLY A 201 8.93 7.80 -8.74
C GLY A 201 8.93 6.36 -9.27
N THR A 202 9.16 5.38 -8.39
CA THR A 202 9.15 3.95 -8.72
C THR A 202 7.78 3.35 -8.46
N VAL A 203 7.16 2.75 -9.48
CA VAL A 203 5.85 2.08 -9.38
C VAL A 203 6.00 0.65 -8.87
N PHE A 204 5.27 0.29 -7.83
CA PHE A 204 5.13 -1.07 -7.30
C PHE A 204 3.70 -1.56 -7.54
N ILE A 205 3.56 -2.68 -8.24
CA ILE A 205 2.27 -3.32 -8.49
C ILE A 205 2.23 -4.61 -7.68
N TYR A 206 1.16 -4.81 -6.92
CA TYR A 206 1.01 -6.00 -6.08
C TYR A 206 0.19 -7.09 -6.78
N GLN A 207 0.47 -8.37 -6.48
CA GLN A 207 -0.19 -9.51 -7.12
C GLN A 207 -1.73 -9.43 -7.00
N GLY A 208 -2.43 -9.40 -8.12
CA GLY A 208 -3.87 -9.25 -8.19
C GLY A 208 -4.34 -7.84 -8.56
N GLU A 209 -3.54 -6.79 -8.31
CA GLU A 209 -3.85 -5.42 -8.73
C GLU A 209 -4.00 -5.34 -10.25
N GLU A 210 -3.18 -6.11 -10.98
CA GLU A 210 -3.17 -6.16 -12.44
C GLU A 210 -4.40 -6.81 -13.07
N ILE A 211 -5.15 -7.62 -12.31
CA ILE A 211 -6.43 -8.20 -12.73
C ILE A 211 -7.63 -7.48 -12.09
N GLY A 212 -7.39 -6.43 -11.30
CA GLY A 212 -8.44 -5.72 -10.56
C GLY A 212 -9.06 -6.56 -9.44
N ALA A 213 -8.27 -7.41 -8.77
CA ALA A 213 -8.73 -8.21 -7.65
C ALA A 213 -9.40 -7.34 -6.57
N THR A 214 -10.47 -7.84 -5.96
CA THR A 214 -11.25 -7.10 -4.95
C THR A 214 -11.01 -7.67 -3.56
N ASN A 215 -11.46 -6.93 -2.53
CA ASN A 215 -11.63 -7.48 -1.19
C ASN A 215 -12.50 -8.73 -1.21
N VAL A 216 -12.42 -9.50 -0.13
CA VAL A 216 -13.24 -10.70 0.07
C VAL A 216 -14.70 -10.30 0.33
N PRO A 217 -15.67 -11.18 0.05
CA PRO A 217 -17.09 -10.89 0.28
C PRO A 217 -17.42 -10.57 1.75
N ARG A 218 -18.45 -9.74 1.98
CA ARG A 218 -18.86 -9.34 3.36
C ARG A 218 -19.45 -10.51 4.16
N GLU A 219 -19.88 -11.55 3.47
CA GLU A 219 -20.44 -12.78 4.01
C GLU A 219 -19.39 -13.64 4.72
N TRP A 220 -18.10 -13.35 4.51
CA TRP A 220 -17.03 -14.03 5.24
C TRP A 220 -17.09 -13.66 6.72
N GLY A 221 -17.35 -14.68 7.55
CA GLY A 221 -17.22 -14.56 8.99
C GLY A 221 -15.75 -14.44 9.43
N ILE A 222 -15.55 -14.08 10.69
CA ILE A 222 -14.22 -13.87 11.29
C ILE A 222 -13.33 -15.12 11.17
N GLU A 223 -13.92 -16.32 11.13
CA GLU A 223 -13.23 -17.60 11.01
C GLU A 223 -12.47 -17.79 9.68
N GLU A 224 -12.85 -17.05 8.63
CA GLU A 224 -12.19 -17.09 7.34
C GLU A 224 -10.88 -16.28 7.34
N TYR A 225 -10.78 -15.24 8.18
CA TYR A 225 -9.59 -14.40 8.32
C TYR A 225 -8.49 -15.16 9.09
N LYS A 226 -7.24 -15.05 8.63
CA LYS A 226 -6.09 -15.75 9.21
C LYS A 226 -5.07 -14.81 9.84
N ASP A 227 -5.12 -13.52 9.50
CA ASP A 227 -4.18 -12.56 10.02
C ASP A 227 -4.32 -12.34 11.53
N ILE A 228 -3.19 -12.39 12.23
CA ILE A 228 -3.16 -12.24 13.68
C ILE A 228 -3.61 -10.86 14.14
N ALA A 229 -3.34 -9.79 13.37
CA ALA A 229 -3.81 -8.45 13.73
C ALA A 229 -5.33 -8.32 13.61
N THR A 230 -5.93 -8.93 12.58
CA THR A 230 -7.39 -9.04 12.45
C THR A 230 -8.01 -9.81 13.62
N ILE A 231 -7.45 -10.99 13.94
CA ILE A 231 -7.96 -11.85 15.02
C ILE A 231 -7.84 -11.17 16.38
N ASN A 232 -6.69 -10.57 16.69
CA ASN A 232 -6.47 -9.88 17.95
C ASN A 232 -7.42 -8.68 18.10
N PHE A 233 -7.53 -7.84 17.07
CA PHE A 233 -8.44 -6.69 17.09
C PHE A 233 -9.89 -7.11 17.33
N TYR A 234 -10.38 -8.13 16.61
CA TYR A 234 -11.73 -8.63 16.80
C TYR A 234 -11.96 -9.11 18.24
N ASN A 235 -11.01 -9.88 18.79
CA ASN A 235 -11.11 -10.43 20.13
C ASN A 235 -11.05 -9.33 21.21
N GLU A 236 -10.17 -8.34 21.07
CA GLU A 236 -10.09 -7.21 21.99
C GLU A 236 -11.41 -6.44 22.04
N GLU A 237 -11.97 -6.09 20.88
CA GLU A 237 -13.27 -5.41 20.79
C GLU A 237 -14.42 -6.25 21.37
N LEU A 238 -14.40 -7.56 21.11
CA LEU A 238 -15.38 -8.49 21.67
C LEU A 238 -15.31 -8.53 23.20
N GLN A 239 -14.09 -8.62 23.78
CA GLN A 239 -13.92 -8.64 25.23
C GLN A 239 -14.31 -7.32 25.88
N LEU A 240 -13.98 -6.19 25.27
CA LEU A 240 -14.38 -4.86 25.75
C LEU A 240 -15.91 -4.72 25.81
N ARG A 241 -16.61 -5.13 24.76
CA ARG A 241 -18.09 -5.06 24.71
C ARG A 241 -18.76 -6.03 25.67
N LYS A 242 -18.19 -7.22 25.89
CA LYS A 242 -18.64 -8.17 26.92
C LYS A 242 -18.43 -7.62 28.33
N GLY A 243 -17.28 -7.01 28.60
CA GLY A 243 -16.98 -6.34 29.87
C GLY A 243 -17.94 -5.19 30.18
N ALA A 244 -18.54 -4.58 29.16
CA ALA A 244 -19.60 -3.57 29.30
C ALA A 244 -21.00 -4.16 29.60
N GLY A 245 -21.12 -5.48 29.83
CA GLY A 245 -22.36 -6.13 30.25
C GLY A 245 -23.24 -6.66 29.11
N THR A 246 -22.68 -6.86 27.91
CA THR A 246 -23.41 -7.44 26.76
C THR A 246 -22.88 -8.84 26.45
N ASP A 247 -23.65 -9.90 26.72
CA ASP A 247 -23.18 -11.29 26.52
C ASP A 247 -22.92 -11.64 25.04
N GLU A 248 -23.77 -11.12 24.14
CA GLU A 248 -23.66 -11.27 22.68
C GLU A 248 -23.64 -9.88 22.03
N PRO A 249 -22.48 -9.18 22.07
CA PRO A 249 -22.42 -7.84 21.50
C PRO A 249 -22.51 -7.89 19.98
N ASN A 250 -23.21 -6.92 19.40
CA ASN A 250 -23.21 -6.73 17.95
C ASN A 250 -21.78 -6.34 17.52
N MET A 251 -21.21 -7.09 16.57
CA MET A 251 -19.86 -6.88 16.02
C MET A 251 -19.88 -6.43 14.55
N SER A 252 -21.05 -6.04 14.01
CA SER A 252 -21.21 -5.73 12.59
C SER A 252 -20.33 -4.59 12.10
N ASP A 253 -20.11 -3.57 12.93
CA ASP A 253 -19.23 -2.43 12.64
C ASP A 253 -17.75 -2.84 12.62
N ILE A 254 -17.35 -3.75 13.51
CA ILE A 254 -16.01 -4.34 13.52
C ILE A 254 -15.78 -5.19 12.27
N MET A 255 -16.76 -6.01 11.90
CA MET A 255 -16.71 -6.80 10.66
C MET A 255 -16.72 -5.93 9.40
N ASP A 256 -17.42 -4.79 9.38
CA ASP A 256 -17.32 -3.81 8.28
C ASP A 256 -15.89 -3.30 8.14
N GLY A 257 -15.27 -2.90 9.24
CA GLY A 257 -13.88 -2.44 9.26
C GLY A 257 -12.88 -3.49 8.78
N ILE A 258 -13.03 -4.73 9.28
CA ILE A 258 -12.23 -5.88 8.86
C ILE A 258 -12.40 -6.13 7.36
N ASN A 259 -13.62 -6.22 6.84
CA ASN A 259 -13.85 -6.46 5.42
C ASN A 259 -13.23 -5.36 4.54
N ARG A 260 -13.31 -4.10 4.97
CA ARG A 260 -12.78 -2.97 4.21
C ARG A 260 -11.26 -2.86 4.24
N LYS A 261 -10.63 -3.24 5.35
CA LYS A 261 -9.25 -2.84 5.66
C LYS A 261 -8.29 -3.96 6.07
N ALA A 262 -8.79 -5.16 6.37
CA ALA A 262 -7.94 -6.26 6.80
C ALA A 262 -6.92 -6.64 5.72
N ARG A 263 -5.72 -7.02 6.19
CA ARG A 263 -4.59 -7.43 5.35
C ARG A 263 -4.87 -8.70 4.56
N ASP A 264 -5.70 -9.57 5.13
CA ASP A 264 -6.23 -10.79 4.50
C ASP A 264 -6.79 -10.55 3.09
N ASN A 265 -7.40 -9.38 2.82
CA ASN A 265 -7.91 -9.02 1.49
C ASN A 265 -6.84 -9.06 0.38
N ALA A 266 -5.58 -8.78 0.73
CA ALA A 266 -4.44 -8.86 -0.18
C ALA A 266 -3.72 -10.21 -0.15
N ARG A 267 -4.07 -11.10 0.79
CA ARG A 267 -3.36 -12.36 1.04
C ARG A 267 -4.13 -13.58 0.57
N VAL A 268 -5.41 -13.45 0.20
CA VAL A 268 -6.15 -14.53 -0.46
C VAL A 268 -5.35 -15.09 -1.65
N PRO A 269 -5.39 -16.41 -1.90
CA PRO A 269 -4.63 -17.00 -2.99
C PRO A 269 -4.93 -16.36 -4.35
N MET A 270 -3.88 -16.24 -5.19
CA MET A 270 -3.99 -15.62 -6.51
C MET A 270 -4.98 -16.35 -7.42
N GLN A 271 -5.76 -15.59 -8.19
CA GLN A 271 -6.82 -16.11 -9.07
C GLN A 271 -6.27 -16.34 -10.48
N TRP A 272 -5.71 -17.52 -10.74
CA TRP A 272 -5.12 -17.85 -12.04
C TRP A 272 -6.18 -18.18 -13.10
N ASP A 273 -7.16 -19.01 -12.76
CA ASP A 273 -8.24 -19.41 -13.66
C ASP A 273 -9.57 -19.70 -12.93
N ASP A 274 -10.56 -20.24 -13.64
CA ASP A 274 -11.90 -20.57 -13.17
C ASP A 274 -12.05 -22.00 -12.62
N SER A 275 -10.95 -22.74 -12.48
CA SER A 275 -10.93 -24.09 -11.92
C SER A 275 -10.96 -24.08 -10.38
N SER A 276 -10.98 -25.27 -9.77
CA SER A 276 -10.93 -25.41 -8.30
C SER A 276 -9.81 -24.57 -7.69
N HIS A 277 -10.11 -23.87 -6.60
CA HIS A 277 -9.17 -22.97 -5.91
C HIS A 277 -8.53 -21.94 -6.85
N ALA A 278 -9.26 -21.50 -7.87
CA ALA A 278 -8.81 -20.53 -8.86
C ALA A 278 -7.51 -20.92 -9.60
N GLY A 279 -7.24 -22.22 -9.73
CA GLY A 279 -5.98 -22.72 -10.29
C GLY A 279 -4.75 -22.51 -9.41
N PHE A 280 -4.90 -22.01 -8.17
CA PHE A 280 -3.79 -21.77 -7.25
C PHE A 280 -3.13 -23.06 -6.76
N THR A 281 -3.93 -24.10 -6.49
CA THR A 281 -3.44 -25.38 -6.01
C THR A 281 -4.43 -26.49 -6.33
N SER A 282 -3.91 -27.72 -6.49
CA SER A 282 -4.73 -28.94 -6.53
C SER A 282 -5.04 -29.49 -5.13
N GLY A 283 -4.39 -28.97 -4.08
CA GLY A 283 -4.59 -29.36 -2.69
C GLY A 283 -5.57 -28.46 -1.94
N LYS A 284 -5.46 -28.44 -0.60
CA LYS A 284 -6.19 -27.49 0.23
C LYS A 284 -5.37 -26.20 0.37
N PRO A 285 -5.85 -25.03 -0.10
CA PRO A 285 -5.14 -23.79 0.12
C PRO A 285 -5.13 -23.44 1.62
N TRP A 286 -4.09 -22.72 2.06
CA TRP A 286 -3.93 -22.31 3.46
C TRP A 286 -5.02 -21.34 3.93
N MET A 287 -5.65 -20.65 2.98
CA MET A 287 -6.78 -19.75 3.17
C MET A 287 -7.78 -19.95 2.01
N ARG A 288 -9.05 -19.65 2.26
CA ARG A 288 -10.10 -19.65 1.23
C ARG A 288 -9.72 -18.72 0.07
N VAL A 289 -10.01 -19.14 -1.17
CA VAL A 289 -9.89 -18.29 -2.36
C VAL A 289 -11.04 -17.29 -2.41
N ASN A 290 -10.81 -16.09 -2.94
CA ASN A 290 -11.91 -15.13 -3.08
C ASN A 290 -12.98 -15.70 -4.02
N ASP A 291 -14.25 -15.61 -3.61
CA ASP A 291 -15.36 -16.34 -4.22
C ASP A 291 -15.66 -15.90 -5.67
N ASN A 292 -15.16 -14.73 -6.08
CA ASN A 292 -15.33 -14.17 -7.42
C ASN A 292 -14.29 -14.63 -8.46
N TYR A 293 -13.45 -15.63 -8.15
CA TYR A 293 -12.39 -16.08 -9.04
C TYR A 293 -12.88 -16.59 -10.41
N LYS A 294 -14.14 -17.04 -10.51
CA LYS A 294 -14.73 -17.44 -11.80
C LYS A 294 -14.92 -16.26 -12.75
N GLN A 295 -15.13 -15.06 -12.21
CA GLN A 295 -15.31 -13.83 -12.95
C GLN A 295 -13.98 -13.07 -13.11
N ILE A 296 -13.18 -13.00 -12.04
CA ILE A 296 -11.92 -12.27 -12.00
C ILE A 296 -10.77 -13.27 -11.90
N ASN A 297 -10.08 -13.54 -13.00
CA ASN A 297 -8.86 -14.35 -12.98
C ASN A 297 -7.91 -13.94 -14.10
N ALA A 298 -6.66 -14.39 -14.02
CA ALA A 298 -5.65 -14.08 -15.03
C ALA A 298 -6.01 -14.65 -16.41
N LYS A 299 -6.43 -15.93 -16.48
CA LYS A 299 -6.76 -16.62 -17.73
C LYS A 299 -7.84 -15.90 -18.54
N SER A 300 -8.83 -15.29 -17.90
CA SER A 300 -9.88 -14.52 -18.59
C SER A 300 -9.42 -13.15 -19.10
N GLN A 301 -8.24 -12.67 -18.70
CA GLN A 301 -7.77 -11.32 -18.99
C GLN A 301 -6.50 -11.24 -19.85
N ILE A 302 -5.62 -12.25 -19.82
CA ILE A 302 -4.31 -12.18 -20.51
C ILE A 302 -4.42 -12.04 -22.03
N ASP A 303 -5.45 -12.62 -22.65
CA ASP A 303 -5.69 -12.59 -24.09
C ASP A 303 -6.78 -11.57 -24.51
N ASP A 304 -7.42 -10.90 -23.54
CA ASP A 304 -8.37 -9.84 -23.81
C ASP A 304 -7.65 -8.48 -23.84
N GLU A 305 -7.56 -7.84 -25.01
CA GLU A 305 -6.93 -6.54 -25.19
C GLU A 305 -7.61 -5.39 -24.44
N ARG A 306 -8.87 -5.59 -24.01
CA ARG A 306 -9.67 -4.64 -23.25
C ARG A 306 -9.64 -4.91 -21.74
N SER A 307 -8.97 -5.95 -21.29
CA SER A 307 -8.88 -6.31 -19.88
C SER A 307 -8.09 -5.29 -19.04
N ILE A 308 -8.20 -5.41 -17.72
CA ILE A 308 -7.41 -4.60 -16.78
C ILE A 308 -5.93 -4.97 -16.90
N PHE A 309 -5.63 -6.27 -17.08
CA PHE A 309 -4.26 -6.76 -17.30
C PHE A 309 -3.60 -6.14 -18.53
N SER A 310 -4.28 -6.20 -19.67
CA SER A 310 -3.81 -5.60 -20.92
C SER A 310 -3.65 -4.09 -20.79
N PHE A 311 -4.52 -3.44 -20.01
CA PHE A 311 -4.41 -2.00 -19.73
C PHE A 311 -3.17 -1.66 -18.88
N TRP A 312 -2.89 -2.41 -17.82
CA TRP A 312 -1.65 -2.26 -17.04
C TRP A 312 -0.41 -2.42 -17.91
N LYS A 313 -0.38 -3.46 -18.75
CA LYS A 313 0.73 -3.69 -19.70
C LYS A 313 0.94 -2.49 -20.63
N LYS A 314 -0.15 -1.92 -21.17
CA LYS A 314 -0.12 -0.70 -21.99
C LYS A 314 0.43 0.49 -21.21
N MET A 315 -0.07 0.75 -19.99
CA MET A 315 0.37 1.88 -19.18
C MET A 315 1.83 1.78 -18.74
N ILE A 316 2.33 0.57 -18.44
CA ILE A 316 3.75 0.34 -18.16
C ILE A 316 4.61 0.62 -19.41
N ALA A 317 4.14 0.21 -20.60
CA ALA A 317 4.84 0.50 -21.85
C ALA A 317 4.90 2.01 -22.11
N VAL A 318 3.77 2.72 -21.96
CA VAL A 318 3.69 4.19 -22.05
C VAL A 318 4.66 4.84 -21.05
N ARG A 319 4.68 4.41 -19.79
CA ARG A 319 5.61 4.93 -18.78
C ARG A 319 7.08 4.77 -19.17
N LYS A 320 7.44 3.65 -19.81
CA LYS A 320 8.80 3.40 -20.30
C LYS A 320 9.15 4.22 -21.54
N GLU A 321 8.17 4.49 -22.40
CA GLU A 321 8.34 5.27 -23.62
C GLU A 321 8.49 6.78 -23.33
N TYR A 322 7.83 7.30 -22.30
CA TYR A 322 7.82 8.71 -21.95
C TYR A 322 8.54 8.98 -20.62
N PRO A 323 9.85 9.33 -20.64
CA PRO A 323 10.64 9.63 -19.44
C PRO A 323 10.04 10.70 -18.52
N LEU A 324 9.26 11.63 -19.07
CA LEU A 324 8.53 12.65 -18.31
C LEU A 324 7.61 12.05 -17.23
N LEU A 325 7.06 10.85 -17.47
CA LEU A 325 6.23 10.15 -16.48
C LEU A 325 7.06 9.59 -15.32
N VAL A 326 8.36 9.39 -15.51
CA VAL A 326 9.28 8.81 -14.50
C VAL A 326 9.84 9.89 -13.57
N SER A 327 10.33 11.01 -14.12
CA SER A 327 10.97 12.11 -13.41
C SER A 327 10.15 13.40 -13.48
N PHE A 328 8.90 13.32 -13.01
CA PHE A 328 7.87 14.35 -13.15
C PHE A 328 8.09 15.58 -12.25
N SER A 329 8.00 16.79 -12.83
CA SER A 329 7.81 18.04 -12.10
C SER A 329 6.34 18.52 -12.18
N PRO A 330 5.64 18.75 -11.06
CA PRO A 330 4.27 19.30 -11.07
C PRO A 330 4.16 20.68 -11.73
N SER A 331 5.20 21.51 -11.67
CA SER A 331 5.25 22.82 -12.33
C SER A 331 5.39 22.72 -13.85
N GLU A 332 6.09 21.71 -14.37
CA GLU A 332 6.23 21.50 -15.82
C GLU A 332 4.93 20.98 -16.45
N ALA A 333 4.09 20.28 -15.69
CA ALA A 333 2.79 19.80 -16.17
C ALA A 333 1.78 20.94 -16.35
N LEU A 334 1.74 21.91 -15.42
CA LEU A 334 0.92 23.11 -15.62
C LEU A 334 1.44 23.89 -16.83
N TYR A 335 2.75 24.04 -16.97
CA TYR A 335 3.38 24.68 -18.14
C TYR A 335 3.05 24.00 -19.47
N LEU A 336 3.13 22.66 -19.56
CA LEU A 336 2.79 21.91 -20.77
C LEU A 336 1.29 21.93 -21.10
N LEU A 337 0.42 22.09 -20.10
CA LEU A 337 -1.02 22.16 -20.28
C LEU A 337 -1.55 23.58 -20.54
N THR A 338 -0.84 24.63 -20.09
CA THR A 338 -1.32 26.02 -20.17
C THR A 338 -0.45 26.93 -21.04
N GLY A 339 0.75 26.51 -21.42
CA GLY A 339 1.62 27.19 -22.37
C GLY A 339 2.09 28.60 -21.99
N SER A 340 1.99 29.03 -20.72
CA SER A 340 2.29 30.42 -20.32
C SER A 340 3.03 30.51 -18.97
N ILE A 341 3.99 31.44 -18.88
CA ILE A 341 4.75 31.82 -17.65
C ILE A 341 3.90 32.73 -16.76
#